data_AF-A0A2G9XCI5-F1
#
_entry.id   AF-A0A2G9XCI5-F1
#
_cell.length_a   1.000
_cell.length_b   1.000
_cell.length_c   1.000
_cell.angle_alpha   90.00
_cell.angle_beta   90.00
_cell.angle_gamma   90.00
#
_symmetry.space_group_name_H-M   'P 1'
#
loop_
_entity.id
_entity.type
_entity.pdbx_description
1 polymer ?
#
loop_
_entity_poly.entity_id
_entity_poly.type
_entity_poly.pdbx_seq_one_letter_code
_entity_poly.pdbx_strand_id
1 'polypeptide(L)' 'MSKIPQKLQALLWSSNVDGLNIEKDATLIINKVLAYGDLEDIKWLIDNYGKDKVKEAFLERPYCG' A
#
# COMPACT_ATOMS: atom_id res chain seq x y z
N MET A 1 1.86 10.86 12.96
CA MET A 1 0.83 9.95 12.41
C MET A 1 0.77 10.19 10.91
N SER A 2 1.47 9.39 10.12
CA SER A 2 1.40 9.49 8.66
C SER A 2 0.03 8.98 8.22
N LYS A 3 -0.85 9.89 7.82
CA LYS A 3 -2.18 9.55 7.31
C LYS A 3 -2.05 9.04 5.89
N ILE A 4 -2.73 7.95 5.59
CA ILE A 4 -2.86 7.42 4.24
C ILE A 4 -3.66 8.45 3.43
N PRO A 5 -3.15 8.92 2.27
CA PRO A 5 -3.84 9.92 1.50
C PRO A 5 -5.17 9.35 0.96
N GLN A 6 -6.24 10.15 1.05
CA GLN A 6 -7.59 9.71 0.67
C GLN A 6 -7.73 9.27 -0.78
N LYS A 7 -6.85 9.71 -1.68
CA LYS A 7 -6.81 9.23 -3.07
C LYS A 7 -6.65 7.70 -3.16
N LEU A 8 -5.96 7.09 -2.18
CA LEU A 8 -5.76 5.64 -2.13
C LEU A 8 -7.02 4.90 -1.66
N GLN A 9 -8.08 5.59 -1.21
CA GLN A 9 -9.36 4.96 -0.84
C GLN A 9 -9.99 4.21 -2.01
N ALA A 10 -9.80 4.70 -3.25
CA ALA A 10 -10.26 4.02 -4.45
C ALA A 10 -9.54 2.67 -4.65
N LEU A 11 -8.23 2.61 -4.36
CA LEU A 11 -7.42 1.39 -4.45
C LEU A 11 -7.69 0.44 -3.29
N LEU A 12 -7.92 1.01 -2.10
CA LEU A 12 -8.17 0.32 -0.84
C LEU A 12 -9.66 0.13 -0.57
N TRP A 13 -10.53 0.11 -1.59
CA TRP A 13 -12.00 0.02 -1.48
C TRP A 13 -12.54 -1.11 -0.59
N SER A 14 -11.75 -2.15 -0.33
CA SER A 14 -12.08 -3.24 0.60
C SER A 14 -11.84 -2.89 2.08
N SER A 15 -11.30 -1.70 2.38
CA SER A 15 -10.91 -1.26 3.72
C SER A 15 -11.03 0.26 3.86
N ASN A 16 -11.46 0.75 5.02
CA ASN A 16 -11.56 2.20 5.24
C ASN A 16 -10.16 2.78 5.53
N VAL A 17 -9.69 3.72 4.69
CA VAL A 17 -8.33 4.31 4.85
C VAL A 17 -8.15 5.06 6.15
N ASP A 18 -9.24 5.56 6.75
CA ASP A 18 -9.21 6.26 8.02
C ASP A 18 -8.94 5.33 9.21
N GLY A 19 -9.26 4.03 9.06
CA GLY A 19 -9.02 2.99 10.06
C GLY A 19 -7.77 2.14 9.81
N LEU A 20 -7.14 2.28 8.64
CA LEU A 20 -5.95 1.52 8.26
C LEU A 20 -4.71 2.06 8.96
N ASN A 21 -3.91 1.16 9.50
CA ASN A 21 -2.64 1.51 10.10
C ASN A 21 -1.52 1.31 9.08
N ILE A 22 -0.80 2.39 8.77
CA ILE A 22 0.24 2.40 7.74
C ILE A 22 1.30 1.30 7.97
N GLU A 23 1.61 0.93 9.21
CA GLU A 23 2.61 -0.08 9.54
C GLU A 23 2.04 -1.50 9.62
N LYS A 24 0.90 -1.68 10.31
CA LYS A 24 0.29 -3.01 10.48
C LYS A 24 -0.29 -3.54 9.18
N ASP A 25 -0.85 -2.66 8.36
CA ASP A 25 -1.49 -3.01 7.10
C ASP A 25 -0.56 -2.75 5.89
N ALA A 26 0.74 -2.54 6.13
CA ALA A 26 1.73 -2.22 5.11
C ALA A 26 1.66 -3.19 3.92
N THR A 27 1.64 -4.50 4.18
CA THR A 27 1.60 -5.53 3.11
C THR A 27 0.34 -5.42 2.26
N LEU A 28 -0.82 -5.12 2.86
CA LEU A 28 -2.08 -4.97 2.14
C LEU A 28 -2.05 -3.71 1.27
N ILE A 29 -1.60 -2.59 1.85
CA ILE A 29 -1.48 -1.31 1.16
C ILE A 29 -0.52 -1.45 -0.03
N ILE A 30 0.65 -2.05 0.21
CA ILE A 30 1.68 -2.23 -0.80
C ILE A 30 1.15 -3.07 -1.96
N ASN A 31 0.54 -4.23 -1.70
CA ASN A 31 0.03 -5.10 -2.75
C ASN A 31 -1.12 -4.46 -3.54
N LYS A 32 -2.06 -3.76 -2.87
CA LYS A 32 -3.18 -3.08 -3.53
C LYS A 32 -2.71 -1.95 -4.44
N VAL A 33 -1.77 -1.14 -3.99
CA VAL A 33 -1.24 -0.03 -4.78
C VAL A 33 -0.34 -0.53 -5.90
N LEU A 34 0.46 -1.58 -5.71
CA LEU A 34 1.22 -2.20 -6.79
C LEU A 34 0.32 -2.86 -7.85
N ALA A 35 -0.84 -3.40 -7.45
CA ALA A 35 -1.76 -4.07 -8.36
C ALA A 35 -2.66 -3.09 -9.15
N TYR A 36 -3.08 -1.98 -8.54
CA TYR A 36 -4.12 -1.10 -9.10
C TYR A 36 -3.74 0.39 -9.16
N GLY A 37 -2.63 0.80 -8.56
CA GLY A 37 -2.22 2.21 -8.47
C GLY A 37 -1.39 2.68 -9.66
N ASP A 38 -1.28 4.01 -9.77
CA ASP A 38 -0.48 4.66 -10.81
C ASP A 38 0.97 4.89 -10.36
N LEU A 39 1.84 5.37 -11.28
CA LEU A 39 3.23 5.69 -10.98
C LEU A 39 3.41 6.66 -9.80
N GLU A 40 2.47 7.59 -9.62
CA GLU A 40 2.47 8.52 -8.49
C GLU A 40 2.19 7.82 -7.15
N ASP A 41 1.34 6.80 -7.15
CA ASP A 41 1.03 6.02 -5.96
C ASP A 41 2.18 5.08 -5.61
N ILE A 42 2.81 4.47 -6.62
CA ILE A 42 4.04 3.68 -6.44
C ILE A 42 5.17 4.56 -5.88
N LYS A 43 5.31 5.80 -6.37
CA LYS A 43 6.29 6.75 -5.84
C LYS A 43 6.01 7.07 -4.36
N TRP A 44 4.76 7.35 -4.00
CA TRP A 44 4.36 7.60 -2.60
C TRP A 44 4.69 6.41 -1.69
N LEU A 45 4.47 5.21 -2.21
CA LEU A 45 4.66 3.96 -1.50
C LEU A 45 6.16 3.69 -1.26
N ILE A 46 7.01 3.94 -2.26
CA ILE A 46 8.47 3.88 -2.09
C ILE A 46 8.97 4.95 -1.10
N ASP A 47 8.40 6.16 -1.12
CA ASP A 47 8.75 7.26 -0.22
C ASP A 47 8.38 6.96 1.24
N ASN A 48 7.22 6.31 1.48
CA ASN A 48 6.74 6.00 2.83
C ASN A 48 7.31 4.71 3.42
N TYR A 49 7.49 3.67 2.60
CA TYR A 49 7.89 2.34 3.06
C TYR A 49 9.35 2.00 2.76
N GLY A 50 9.97 2.67 1.79
CA GLY A 50 11.30 2.33 1.29
C GLY A 50 11.28 1.13 0.34
N LYS A 51 12.18 1.11 -0.65
CA LYS A 51 12.21 0.07 -1.71
C LYS A 51 12.31 -1.35 -1.16
N ASP A 52 13.11 -1.59 -0.13
CA ASP A 52 13.32 -2.92 0.44
C ASP A 52 12.04 -3.50 1.03
N LYS A 53 11.30 -2.72 1.82
CA LYS A 53 10.03 -3.15 2.43
C LYS A 53 8.94 -3.41 1.39
N VAL A 54 8.93 -2.62 0.32
CA VAL A 54 8.03 -2.84 -0.81
C VAL A 54 8.31 -4.16 -1.51
N LYS A 55 9.60 -4.43 -1.74
CA LYS A 55 10.05 -5.67 -2.38
C LYS A 55 9.78 -6.87 -1.50
N GLU A 56 10.03 -6.77 -0.21
CA GLU A 56 9.73 -7.80 0.79
C GLU A 56 8.23 -8.10 0.83
N ALA A 57 7.38 -7.08 0.95
CA ALA A 57 5.92 -7.25 0.98
C ALA A 57 5.34 -7.85 -0.31
N PHE A 58 5.99 -7.63 -1.46
CA PHE A 58 5.62 -8.25 -2.73
C PHE A 58 6.06 -9.72 -2.82
N LEU A 59 7.22 -10.06 -2.24
CA LEU A 59 7.81 -11.40 -2.31
C LEU A 59 7.29 -12.35 -1.21
N GLU A 60 7.00 -11.86 -0.01
CA GLU A 60 6.56 -12.68 1.13
C GLU A 60 5.15 -13.24 0.96
N ARG A 61 4.28 -12.54 0.23
CA ARG A 61 2.90 -12.95 0.05
C ARG A 61 2.37 -12.56 -1.33
N PRO A 62 2.72 -13.31 -2.40
CA PRO A 62 2.04 -13.14 -3.68
C PRO A 62 0.54 -13.32 -3.44
N TYR A 63 -0.26 -12.37 -3.91
CA TYR A 63 -1.72 -12.43 -3.84
C TYR A 63 -2.17 -13.65 -4.67
N CYS A 64 -2.35 -14.80 -4.03
CA CYS A 64 -3.02 -15.94 -4.63
C CYS A 64 -4.50 -15.59 -4.69
N GLY A 65 -4.93 -15.09 -5.85
CA GLY A 65 -6.34 -14.92 -6.20
C GLY A 65 -7.11 -16.23 -6.24
#